data_AF-A0A519CDF2-F1
#
_entry.id   AF-A0A519CDF2-F1
#
_cell.length_a   1.000
_cell.length_b   1.000
_cell.length_c   1.000
_cell.angle_alpha   90.00
_cell.angle_beta   90.00
_cell.angle_gamma   90.00
#
_symmetry.space_group_name_H-M   'P 1'
#
loop_
_entity.id
_entity.type
_entity.pdbx_description
1 polymer ?
#
loop_
_entity_poly.entity_id
_entity_poly.type
_entity_poly.pdbx_seq_one_letter_code
_entity_poly.pdbx_strand_id
1 'polypeptide(L)'
;MTGDTFDAILKLFPKIIPNAKINSDGWWSFIGPFGSSKLKFYQNKSLGILDHQYIDEESHWNIPMRIIPNGTFSEVIITLKKPEELSDLQFNQRVSKISSIVTSLKKILESNV
;
A
#
# COMPACT_ATOMS: atom_id res chain seq x y z
N MET A 1 -16.68 8.85 -5.54
CA MET A 1 -16.05 8.81 -6.88
C MET A 1 -14.61 8.29 -6.75
N THR A 2 -13.99 7.74 -7.81
CA THR A 2 -12.64 7.15 -7.75
C THR A 2 -11.60 8.06 -7.09
N GLY A 3 -11.66 9.38 -7.33
CA GLY A 3 -10.78 10.37 -6.69
C GLY A 3 -10.84 10.36 -5.16
N ASP A 4 -12.02 10.11 -4.57
CA ASP A 4 -12.21 10.08 -3.11
C ASP A 4 -11.51 8.87 -2.48
N THR A 5 -11.53 7.71 -3.16
CA THR A 5 -10.85 6.49 -2.70
C THR A 5 -9.32 6.64 -2.73
N PHE A 6 -8.78 7.29 -3.76
CA PHE A 6 -7.35 7.63 -3.83
C PHE A 6 -6.89 8.44 -2.62
N ASP A 7 -7.56 9.57 -2.39
CA ASP A 7 -7.17 10.48 -1.33
C ASP A 7 -7.39 9.87 0.04
N ALA A 8 -8.40 9.02 0.20
CA ALA A 8 -8.64 8.31 1.44
C ALA A 8 -7.54 7.29 1.75
N ILE A 9 -7.08 6.49 0.78
CA ILE A 9 -5.98 5.53 0.98
C ILE A 9 -4.68 6.26 1.38
N LEU A 10 -4.33 7.33 0.66
CA LEU A 10 -3.12 8.12 0.97
C LEU A 10 -3.19 8.75 2.37
N LYS A 11 -4.35 9.27 2.78
CA LYS A 11 -4.57 9.85 4.12
C LYS A 11 -4.59 8.80 5.23
N LEU A 12 -4.97 7.55 4.93
CA LEU A 12 -5.03 6.47 5.90
C LEU A 12 -3.67 5.83 6.18
N PHE A 13 -2.77 5.84 5.21
CA PHE A 13 -1.44 5.26 5.37
C PHE A 13 -0.71 5.71 6.67
N PRO A 14 -0.55 7.02 6.96
CA PRO A 14 0.08 7.47 8.21
C PRO A 14 -0.76 7.19 9.47
N LYS A 15 -2.08 6.96 9.34
CA LYS A 15 -2.92 6.59 10.48
C LYS A 15 -2.74 5.13 10.89
N ILE A 16 -2.46 4.26 9.91
CA ILE A 16 -2.22 2.82 10.13
C ILE A 16 -0.78 2.54 10.52
N ILE A 17 0.14 3.40 10.10
CA ILE A 17 1.56 3.32 10.44
C ILE A 17 1.95 4.63 11.14
N PRO A 18 1.68 4.78 12.45
CA PRO A 18 1.81 6.06 13.15
C PRO A 18 3.24 6.60 13.23
N ASN A 19 4.24 5.74 13.07
CA ASN A 19 5.65 6.11 13.02
C ASN A 19 6.15 6.47 11.61
N ALA A 20 5.27 6.47 10.60
CA ALA A 20 5.64 6.83 9.24
C ALA A 20 5.90 8.34 9.11
N LYS A 21 7.06 8.67 8.51
CA LYS A 21 7.48 10.04 8.22
C LYS A 21 7.74 10.19 6.73
N ILE A 22 7.16 11.21 6.12
CA ILE A 22 7.38 11.55 4.71
C ILE A 22 8.52 12.57 4.58
N ASN A 23 9.38 12.39 3.58
CA ASN A 23 10.41 13.38 3.21
C ASN A 23 10.00 14.22 2.00
N SER A 24 10.82 15.20 1.63
CA SER A 24 10.58 16.09 0.47
C SER A 24 10.47 15.35 -0.88
N ASP A 25 11.08 14.17 -0.98
CA ASP A 25 11.09 13.36 -2.20
C ASP A 25 9.88 12.41 -2.30
N GLY A 26 8.96 12.47 -1.32
CA GLY A 26 7.76 11.65 -1.25
C GLY A 26 7.99 10.22 -0.75
N TRP A 27 9.15 9.93 -0.15
CA TRP A 27 9.41 8.67 0.53
C TRP A 27 8.88 8.73 1.95
N TRP A 28 8.01 7.78 2.28
CA TRP A 28 7.65 7.43 3.64
C TRP A 28 8.71 6.50 4.22
N SER A 29 9.17 6.76 5.45
CA SER A 29 10.05 5.87 6.22
C SER A 29 9.40 5.50 7.54
N PHE A 30 9.46 4.23 7.93
CA PHE A 30 8.83 3.68 9.13
C PHE A 30 9.52 2.39 9.58
N ILE A 31 9.18 1.90 10.78
CA ILE A 31 9.56 0.56 11.23
C ILE A 31 8.38 -0.37 10.99
N GLY A 32 8.55 -1.31 10.06
CA GLY A 32 7.57 -2.33 9.72
C GLY A 32 7.81 -3.64 10.48
N PRO A 33 7.00 -4.67 10.21
CA PRO A 33 7.14 -6.01 10.80
C PRO A 33 8.45 -6.71 10.45
N PHE A 34 9.14 -6.25 9.40
CA PHE A 34 10.39 -6.82 8.86
C PHE A 34 11.53 -5.78 8.92
N GLY A 35 11.52 -4.92 9.94
CA GLY A 35 12.58 -3.94 10.17
C GLY A 35 12.32 -2.57 9.55
N SER A 36 13.39 -1.82 9.34
CA SER A 36 13.35 -0.51 8.70
C SER A 36 12.75 -0.63 7.29
N SER A 37 11.76 0.20 6.98
CA SER A 37 11.04 0.14 5.73
C SER A 37 10.80 1.52 5.16
N LYS A 38 10.75 1.61 3.83
CA LYS A 38 10.35 2.81 3.12
C LYS A 38 9.40 2.52 1.97
N LEU A 39 8.50 3.46 1.71
CA LEU A 39 7.49 3.35 0.66
C LEU A 39 7.36 4.67 -0.11
N LYS A 40 7.21 4.59 -1.43
CA LYS A 40 6.90 5.74 -2.27
C LYS A 40 5.79 5.42 -3.25
N PHE A 41 4.74 6.25 -3.25
CA PHE A 41 3.63 6.14 -4.18
C PHE A 41 3.95 6.84 -5.51
N TYR A 42 3.49 6.24 -6.60
CA TYR A 42 3.53 6.73 -7.97
C TYR A 42 2.10 6.73 -8.50
N GLN A 43 1.41 7.85 -8.31
CA GLN A 43 0.00 7.97 -8.63
C GLN A 43 -0.24 8.54 -10.04
N ASN A 44 -1.26 8.02 -10.73
CA ASN A 44 -1.91 8.66 -11.85
C ASN A 44 -3.43 8.47 -11.69
N LYS A 45 -4.10 9.48 -11.12
CA LYS A 45 -5.52 9.43 -10.76
C LYS A 45 -6.42 9.22 -11.98
N SER A 46 -6.11 9.84 -13.13
CA SER A 46 -6.90 9.68 -14.35
C SER A 46 -6.89 8.26 -14.91
N LEU A 47 -5.84 7.48 -14.61
CA LEU A 47 -5.71 6.09 -15.05
C LEU A 47 -6.01 5.07 -13.94
N GLY A 48 -6.44 5.52 -12.77
CA GLY A 48 -6.69 4.63 -11.64
C GLY A 48 -5.41 3.96 -11.10
N ILE A 49 -4.23 4.54 -11.32
CA ILE A 49 -2.93 3.98 -10.90
C ILE A 49 -2.51 4.54 -9.55
N LEU A 50 -2.22 3.67 -8.57
CA LEU A 50 -1.63 4.01 -7.28
C LEU A 50 -0.41 3.11 -6.97
N ASP A 51 0.42 2.87 -7.97
CA ASP A 51 1.60 2.03 -7.85
C ASP A 51 2.51 2.52 -6.73
N HIS A 52 3.25 1.61 -6.10
CA HIS A 52 4.23 2.01 -5.11
C HIS A 52 5.45 1.11 -5.12
N GLN A 53 6.57 1.72 -4.72
CA GLN A 53 7.76 1.00 -4.33
C GLN A 53 7.72 0.79 -2.83
N TYR A 54 8.05 -0.43 -2.41
CA TYR A 54 8.23 -0.79 -1.01
C TYR A 54 9.58 -1.46 -0.85
N ILE A 55 10.36 -1.01 0.12
CA ILE A 55 11.70 -1.52 0.39
C ILE A 55 11.79 -1.77 1.89
N ASP A 56 12.11 -3.00 2.27
CA ASP A 56 12.48 -3.36 3.64
C ASP A 56 13.97 -3.75 3.69
N GLU A 57 14.43 -4.27 4.83
CA GLU A 57 15.84 -4.64 5.01
C GLU A 57 16.27 -5.83 4.14
N GLU A 58 15.32 -6.65 3.68
CA GLU A 58 15.60 -7.91 2.98
C GLU A 58 15.23 -7.86 1.50
N SER A 59 14.43 -6.88 1.03
CA SER A 59 13.82 -6.96 -0.30
C SER A 59 13.35 -5.63 -0.89
N HIS A 60 13.29 -5.61 -2.23
CA HIS A 60 12.76 -4.50 -3.02
C HIS A 60 11.52 -4.92 -3.80
N TRP A 61 10.46 -4.13 -3.71
CA TRP A 61 9.17 -4.43 -4.32
C TRP A 61 8.71 -3.28 -5.22
N ASN A 62 8.30 -3.64 -6.43
CA ASN A 62 7.42 -2.80 -7.24
C ASN A 62 6.02 -3.40 -7.16
N ILE A 63 5.09 -2.67 -6.55
CA ILE A 63 3.74 -3.14 -6.24
C ILE A 63 2.74 -2.38 -7.13
N PRO A 64 2.24 -3.02 -8.20
CA PRO A 64 1.13 -2.46 -8.95
C PRO A 64 -0.12 -2.37 -8.09
N MET A 65 -0.79 -1.23 -8.13
CA MET A 65 -2.07 -1.01 -7.46
C MET A 65 -3.02 -0.22 -8.35
N ARG A 66 -4.23 -0.74 -8.52
CA ARG A 66 -5.27 -0.17 -9.38
C ARG A 66 -6.53 0.12 -8.57
N ILE A 67 -7.12 1.29 -8.79
CA ILE A 67 -8.41 1.69 -8.22
C ILE A 67 -9.38 1.82 -9.39
N ILE A 68 -10.38 0.94 -9.42
CA ILE A 68 -11.32 0.80 -10.52
C ILE A 68 -12.70 1.25 -10.01
N PRO A 69 -13.37 2.22 -10.66
CA PRO A 69 -14.75 2.54 -10.33
C PRO A 69 -15.67 1.35 -10.58
N ASN A 70 -16.55 1.04 -9.62
CA ASN A 70 -17.54 -0.02 -9.75
C ASN A 70 -18.88 0.44 -9.17
N GLY A 71 -19.64 1.18 -9.97
CA GLY A 71 -20.90 1.80 -9.55
C GLY A 71 -20.70 2.77 -8.38
N THR A 72 -21.38 2.52 -7.27
CA THR A 72 -21.26 3.30 -6.02
C THR A 72 -20.04 2.90 -5.17
N PHE A 73 -19.29 1.88 -5.59
CA PHE A 73 -18.12 1.36 -4.89
C PHE A 73 -16.84 1.58 -5.71
N SER A 74 -15.70 1.20 -5.13
CA SER A 74 -14.43 1.09 -5.86
C SER A 74 -13.84 -0.28 -5.60
N GLU A 75 -13.28 -0.87 -6.64
CA GLU A 75 -12.47 -2.07 -6.54
C GLU A 75 -10.99 -1.67 -6.47
N VAL A 76 -10.26 -2.29 -5.54
CA VAL A 76 -8.84 -2.04 -5.35
C VAL A 76 -8.09 -3.34 -5.60
N ILE A 77 -7.29 -3.35 -6.65
CA ILE A 77 -6.44 -4.49 -7.02
C ILE A 77 -5.01 -4.16 -6.63
N ILE A 78 -4.37 -5.04 -5.86
CA ILE A 78 -2.95 -4.95 -5.48
C ILE A 78 -2.27 -6.21 -5.99
N THR A 79 -1.21 -6.06 -6.78
CA THR A 79 -0.45 -7.19 -7.33
C THR A 79 0.87 -7.32 -6.59
N LEU A 80 1.07 -8.46 -5.94
CA LEU A 80 2.31 -8.80 -5.24
C LEU A 80 3.11 -9.79 -6.08
N LYS A 81 4.28 -9.37 -6.54
CA LYS A 81 5.24 -10.23 -7.23
C LYS A 81 6.35 -10.58 -6.25
N LYS A 82 6.73 -11.85 -6.19
CA LYS A 82 7.80 -12.29 -5.29
C LYS A 82 9.14 -11.67 -5.71
N PRO A 83 9.82 -10.90 -4.84
CA PRO A 83 11.20 -10.48 -5.07
C PRO A 83 12.13 -11.68 -5.10
N GLU A 84 13.21 -11.58 -5.88
CA GLU A 84 14.21 -12.65 -5.99
C GLU A 84 14.95 -12.89 -4.67
N GLU A 85 15.06 -11.85 -3.85
CA GLU A 85 15.74 -11.87 -2.55
C GLU A 85 15.00 -12.74 -1.51
N LEU A 86 13.73 -13.07 -1.75
CA LEU A 86 12.89 -13.78 -0.78
C LEU A 86 12.65 -15.24 -1.14
N SER A 87 12.79 -16.09 -0.13
CA SER A 87 12.22 -17.44 -0.16
C SER A 87 10.68 -17.40 -0.21
N ASP A 88 10.07 -18.50 -0.63
CA ASP A 88 8.61 -18.60 -0.72
C ASP A 88 7.95 -18.47 0.67
N LEU A 89 8.62 -18.96 1.72
CA LEU A 89 8.15 -18.80 3.10
C LEU A 89 8.13 -17.33 3.52
N GLN A 90 9.23 -16.60 3.28
CA GLN A 90 9.33 -15.17 3.58
C GLN A 90 8.32 -14.34 2.77
N PHE A 91 8.10 -14.70 1.50
CA PHE A 91 7.10 -14.06 0.64
C PHE A 91 5.69 -14.27 1.19
N ASN A 92 5.31 -15.50 1.52
CA ASN A 92 3.98 -15.82 2.04
C ASN A 92 3.69 -15.13 3.38
N GLN A 93 4.70 -14.99 4.25
CA GLN A 93 4.59 -14.21 5.49
C GLN A 93 4.29 -12.74 5.21
N ARG A 94 4.99 -12.13 4.25
CA ARG A 94 4.77 -10.73 3.83
C ARG A 94 3.40 -10.54 3.18
N VAL A 95 2.99 -11.43 2.28
CA VAL A 95 1.64 -11.41 1.66
C VAL A 95 0.55 -11.44 2.73
N SER A 96 0.68 -12.31 3.74
CA SER A 96 -0.29 -12.40 4.84
C SER A 96 -0.40 -11.10 5.63
N LYS A 97 0.75 -10.47 5.91
CA LYS A 97 0.78 -9.21 6.66
C LYS A 97 0.23 -8.03 5.86
N ILE A 98 0.57 -7.92 4.58
CA ILE A 98 0.02 -6.93 3.65
C ILE A 98 -1.51 -7.11 3.54
N SER A 99 -1.97 -8.35 3.37
CA SER A 99 -3.41 -8.66 3.30
C SER A 99 -4.18 -8.22 4.55
N SER A 100 -3.59 -8.40 5.73
CA SER A 100 -4.16 -7.91 6.99
C SER A 100 -4.26 -6.38 7.03
N ILE A 101 -3.22 -5.67 6.57
CA ILE A 101 -3.21 -4.20 6.51
C ILE A 101 -4.28 -3.69 5.53
N VAL A 102 -4.37 -4.30 4.34
CA VAL A 102 -5.37 -3.93 3.31
C VAL A 102 -6.80 -4.20 3.81
N THR A 103 -7.01 -5.29 4.55
CA THR A 103 -8.30 -5.58 5.18
C THR A 103 -8.68 -4.52 6.22
N SER A 104 -7.72 -4.06 7.02
CA SER A 104 -7.93 -2.96 7.97
C SER A 104 -8.21 -1.64 7.27
N LEU A 105 -7.49 -1.32 6.19
CA LEU A 105 -7.75 -0.16 5.34
C LEU A 105 -9.20 -0.17 4.84
N LYS A 106 -9.65 -1.29 4.27
CA LYS A 106 -11.03 -1.46 3.79
C LYS A 106 -12.04 -1.18 4.90
N LYS A 107 -11.89 -1.80 6.07
CA LYS A 107 -12.81 -1.59 7.21
C LYS A 107 -12.88 -0.12 7.61
N ILE A 108 -11.75 0.57 7.70
CA ILE A 108 -11.72 1.99 8.08
C ILE A 108 -12.37 2.86 7.00
N LEU A 109 -12.14 2.58 5.73
CA LEU A 109 -12.78 3.30 4.62
C LEU A 109 -14.30 3.14 4.64
N GLU A 110 -14.79 1.94 4.94
CA GLU A 110 -16.22 1.61 4.97
C GLU A 110 -16.91 2.03 6.27
N SER A 111 -16.16 2.25 7.35
CA SER A 111 -16.69 2.70 8.64
C SER A 111 -16.75 4.21 8.79
N ASN A 112 -16.13 4.97 7.88
CA ASN A 112 -16.22 6.44 7.82
C ASN A 112 -17.32 6.91 6.86
N VAL A 113 -18.32 6.06 6.61
CA VAL A 113 -19.55 6.34 5.87
C VAL A 113 -20.68 6.57 6.85
#